data_AF-A0A4Y7JD97-F1
#
_entry.id   AF-A0A4Y7JD97-F1
#
_cell.length_a   1.000
_cell.length_b   1.000
_cell.length_c   1.000
_cell.angle_alpha   90.00
_cell.angle_beta   90.00
_cell.angle_gamma   90.00
#
_symmetry.space_group_name_H-M   'P 1'
#
loop_
_entity.id
_entity.type
_entity.pdbx_description
1 polymer ?
#
loop_
_entity_poly.entity_id
_entity_poly.type
_entity_poly.pdbx_seq_one_letter_code
_entity_poly.pdbx_strand_id
1 'polypeptide(L)'
;MELMIAAGKAVPQLQLEHGLAVDKVYTGSFMTSLDMAGFSISIMKADESILKRLDAPTKAPSWPVGADGVRPPAKIPLPVPPCHARKKDEEPSRPQQLNVHGIILEAGIEAAANAIIDLKDSLNEWDGKVGDGDCGSTMFRGAVAILEDMKS
;
A
#
# COMPACT_ATOMS: atom_id res chain seq x y z
N MET A 1 2.87 20.08 0.82
CA MET A 1 1.72 20.29 1.72
C MET A 1 0.92 18.99 1.88
N GLU A 2 0.53 18.34 0.77
CA GLU A 2 -0.26 17.10 0.79
C GLU A 2 0.39 15.95 1.54
N LEU A 3 1.71 15.73 1.37
CA LEU A 3 2.44 14.70 2.12
C LEU A 3 2.38 14.88 3.65
N MET A 4 2.31 16.12 4.13
CA MET A 4 2.17 16.39 5.58
C MET A 4 0.76 16.09 6.07
N ILE A 5 -0.27 16.30 5.23
CA ILE A 5 -1.65 15.91 5.53
C ILE A 5 -1.75 14.38 5.56
N ALA A 6 -1.15 13.69 4.59
CA ALA A 6 -1.11 12.23 4.53
C ALA A 6 -0.42 11.65 5.78
N ALA A 7 0.77 12.15 6.15
CA ALA A 7 1.46 11.74 7.37
C ALA A 7 0.64 12.05 8.63
N GLY A 8 0.01 13.23 8.69
CA GLY A 8 -0.84 13.65 9.81
C GLY A 8 -2.10 12.80 10.00
N LYS A 9 -2.59 12.11 8.96
CA LYS A 9 -3.68 11.14 9.05
C LYS A 9 -3.18 9.71 9.32
N ALA A 10 -2.12 9.29 8.64
CA ALA A 10 -1.61 7.93 8.72
C ALA A 10 -1.08 7.59 10.13
N VAL A 11 -0.35 8.52 10.78
CA VAL A 11 0.24 8.26 12.09
C VAL A 11 -0.82 8.01 13.17
N PRO A 12 -1.87 8.85 13.34
CA PRO A 12 -2.96 8.55 14.27
C PRO A 12 -3.69 7.24 13.96
N GLN A 13 -3.94 6.92 12.69
CA GLN A 13 -4.60 5.66 12.33
C GLN A 13 -3.76 4.44 12.77
N LEU A 14 -2.45 4.47 12.51
CA LEU A 14 -1.54 3.41 12.95
C LEU A 14 -1.49 3.27 14.49
N GLN A 15 -1.48 4.39 15.21
CA GLN A 15 -1.41 4.37 16.67
C GLN A 15 -2.73 3.96 17.33
N LEU A 16 -3.87 4.50 16.87
CA LEU A 16 -5.16 4.35 17.53
C LEU A 16 -5.93 3.12 17.05
N GLU A 17 -5.95 2.86 15.74
CA GLU A 17 -6.73 1.75 15.16
C GLU A 17 -5.93 0.45 15.15
N HIS A 18 -4.61 0.54 14.97
CA HIS A 18 -3.74 -0.63 14.88
C HIS A 18 -2.83 -0.85 16.11
N GLY A 19 -2.85 0.07 17.09
CA GLY A 19 -2.08 -0.07 18.33
C GLY A 19 -0.55 -0.05 18.14
N LEU A 20 -0.07 0.51 17.03
CA LEU A 20 1.36 0.52 16.69
C LEU A 20 2.06 1.73 17.33
N ALA A 21 3.16 1.48 18.04
CA ALA A 21 4.03 2.55 18.52
C ALA A 21 4.89 3.08 17.37
N VAL A 22 4.55 4.27 16.87
CA VAL A 22 5.32 4.96 15.82
C VAL A 22 6.46 5.74 16.47
N ASP A 23 7.69 5.25 16.33
CA ASP A 23 8.88 5.90 16.88
C ASP A 23 9.37 7.05 15.99
N LYS A 24 9.41 6.81 14.67
CA LYS A 24 9.98 7.74 13.69
C LYS A 24 9.14 7.82 12.42
N VAL A 25 9.06 9.03 11.88
CA VAL A 25 8.33 9.35 10.65
C VAL A 25 9.24 10.14 9.72
N TYR A 26 9.33 9.70 8.47
CA TYR A 26 10.04 10.41 7.40
C TYR A 26 9.03 10.82 6.33
N THR A 27 9.05 12.09 5.95
CA THR A 27 8.16 12.64 4.93
C THR A 27 8.99 13.43 3.93
N GLY A 28 8.89 13.07 2.65
CA GLY A 28 9.66 13.70 1.58
C GLY A 28 9.64 12.89 0.30
N SER A 29 10.33 13.39 -0.72
CA SER A 29 10.49 12.70 -2.00
C SER A 29 11.72 11.80 -1.94
N PHE A 30 11.52 10.52 -1.57
CA PHE A 30 12.61 9.54 -1.46
C PHE A 30 12.76 8.68 -2.71
N MET A 31 11.63 8.22 -3.27
CA MET A 31 11.57 7.42 -4.49
C MET A 31 10.36 7.92 -5.30
N THR A 32 10.63 8.52 -6.46
CA THR A 32 9.61 9.14 -7.32
C THR A 32 9.44 8.39 -8.64
N SER A 33 8.29 8.55 -9.29
CA SER A 33 8.00 7.99 -10.60
C SER A 33 7.62 9.11 -11.57
N LEU A 34 8.65 9.79 -12.11
CA LEU A 34 8.51 10.95 -13.00
C LEU A 34 7.48 11.96 -12.43
N ASP A 35 6.40 12.21 -13.16
CA ASP A 35 5.35 13.18 -12.85
C ASP A 35 4.07 12.53 -12.27
N MET A 36 4.18 11.33 -11.69
CA MET A 36 3.02 10.67 -11.08
C MET A 36 2.49 11.46 -9.87
N ALA A 37 1.22 11.87 -9.95
CA ALA A 37 0.49 12.46 -8.84
C ALA A 37 0.07 11.37 -7.83
N GLY A 38 0.99 10.97 -6.96
CA GLY A 38 0.74 9.97 -5.92
C GLY A 38 1.81 9.96 -4.84
N PHE A 39 1.59 9.13 -3.83
CA PHE A 39 2.54 8.90 -2.74
C PHE A 39 2.47 7.43 -2.31
N SER A 40 3.53 6.96 -1.66
CA SER A 40 3.60 5.65 -1.03
C SER A 40 3.78 5.81 0.48
N ILE A 41 3.24 4.86 1.25
CA ILE A 41 3.47 4.74 2.70
C ILE A 41 4.21 3.44 2.94
N SER A 42 5.39 3.52 3.56
CA SER A 42 6.20 2.36 3.95
C SER A 42 6.25 2.26 5.47
N ILE A 43 5.93 1.08 6.00
CA ILE A 43 5.94 0.80 7.45
C ILE A 43 6.98 -0.28 7.69
N MET A 44 7.91 -0.03 8.63
CA MET A 44 8.95 -0.98 8.99
C MET A 44 8.91 -1.22 10.49
N LYS A 45 8.84 -2.50 10.90
CA LYS A 45 9.09 -2.88 12.29
C LYS A 45 10.55 -2.58 12.61
N ALA A 46 10.79 -1.67 13.54
CA ALA A 46 12.12 -1.29 13.97
C ALA A 46 12.37 -1.75 15.41
N ASP A 47 13.56 -2.24 15.66
CA ASP A 47 14.11 -2.38 17.01
C ASP A 47 15.11 -1.23 17.27
N GLU A 48 15.65 -1.18 18.49
CA GLU A 48 16.62 -0.15 18.87
C GLU A 48 17.88 -0.18 17.97
N SER A 49 18.26 -1.36 17.46
CA SER A 49 19.41 -1.52 16.59
C SER A 49 19.19 -0.88 15.21
N ILE A 50 18.00 -1.05 14.64
CA ILE A 50 17.56 -0.44 13.38
C ILE A 50 17.45 1.07 13.56
N LEU A 51 16.84 1.54 14.65
CA LEU A 51 16.72 2.97 14.93
C LEU A 51 18.09 3.65 15.01
N LYS A 52 19.06 3.04 15.72
CA LYS A 52 20.45 3.51 15.78
C LYS A 52 21.11 3.58 14.41
N ARG A 53 20.88 2.58 13.54
CA ARG A 53 21.42 2.58 12.17
C ARG A 53 20.77 3.65 11.29
N LEU A 54 19.47 3.88 11.47
CA LEU A 54 18.76 4.94 10.75
C LEU A 54 19.22 6.34 11.15
N ASP A 55 19.67 6.52 12.40
CA ASP A 55 20.22 7.80 12.90
C ASP A 55 21.73 7.96 12.67
N ALA A 56 22.41 6.92 12.18
CA ALA A 56 23.84 6.98 11.96
C ALA A 56 24.18 8.08 10.93
N PRO A 57 25.24 8.87 11.17
CA PRO A 57 25.68 9.89 10.22
C PRO A 57 25.95 9.28 8.84
N THR A 58 25.42 9.94 7.81
CA THR A 58 25.61 9.51 6.42
C THR A 58 25.86 10.71 5.51
N LYS A 59 26.60 10.46 4.43
CA LYS A 59 26.80 11.42 3.34
C LYS A 59 25.83 11.21 2.19
N ALA A 60 24.87 10.28 2.34
CA ALA A 60 23.89 9.98 1.31
C ALA A 60 23.05 11.23 1.01
N PRO A 61 22.98 11.67 -0.26
CA PRO A 61 22.17 12.82 -0.63
C PRO A 61 20.70 12.54 -0.32
N SER A 62 19.99 13.55 0.18
CA SER A 62 18.56 13.49 0.48
C SER A 62 18.14 12.49 1.57
N TRP A 63 19.08 11.84 2.27
CA TRP A 63 18.73 11.04 3.45
C TRP A 63 18.25 12.00 4.56
N PRO A 64 17.10 11.73 5.20
CA PRO A 64 16.46 12.68 6.13
C PRO A 64 17.17 12.84 7.48
N VAL A 65 18.44 12.46 7.56
CA VAL A 65 19.32 12.62 8.74
C VAL A 65 20.23 13.82 8.48
N GLY A 66 19.70 15.01 8.74
CA GLY A 66 20.47 16.24 8.83
C GLY A 66 20.62 16.66 10.28
N ALA A 67 21.88 16.86 10.68
CA ALA A 67 22.40 17.46 11.91
C ALA A 67 22.21 16.69 13.24
N ASP A 68 23.33 16.56 13.96
CA ASP A 68 23.42 16.12 15.34
C ASP A 68 22.34 16.78 16.21
N GLY A 69 21.51 15.97 16.85
CA GLY A 69 20.48 16.45 17.76
C GLY A 69 19.53 15.35 18.18
N VAL A 70 19.28 15.26 19.48
CA VAL A 70 18.17 14.47 20.03
C VAL A 70 16.88 15.06 19.44
N ARG A 71 16.29 14.35 18.47
CA ARG A 71 14.97 14.69 17.98
C ARG A 71 13.99 14.34 19.11
N PRO A 72 13.16 15.29 19.57
CA PRO A 72 12.11 14.92 20.50
C PRO A 72 11.25 13.83 19.84
N PRO A 73 10.82 12.80 20.58
CA PRO A 73 9.90 11.81 20.03
C PRO A 73 8.73 12.56 19.40
N ALA A 74 8.20 12.04 18.29
CA ALA A 74 7.07 12.62 17.60
C ALA A 74 5.82 12.56 18.50
N LYS A 75 5.76 13.42 19.51
CA LYS A 75 4.59 13.72 20.31
C LYS A 75 3.73 14.66 19.48
N ILE A 76 3.15 14.12 18.41
CA ILE A 76 1.98 14.75 17.83
C ILE A 76 0.94 14.69 18.95
N PRO A 77 0.45 15.83 19.48
CA PRO A 77 -0.61 15.79 20.48
C PRO A 77 -1.80 15.12 19.82
N LEU A 78 -2.09 13.87 20.20
CA LEU A 78 -3.28 13.16 19.76
C LEU A 78 -4.43 13.71 20.60
N PRO A 79 -5.42 14.40 20.01
CA PRO A 79 -6.73 14.49 20.64
C PRO A 79 -7.23 13.05 20.72
N VAL A 80 -7.49 12.54 21.92
CA VAL A 80 -8.17 11.25 22.09
C VAL A 80 -9.52 11.39 21.36
N PRO A 81 -9.76 10.71 20.22
CA PRO A 81 -11.04 10.85 19.56
C PRO A 81 -12.09 10.18 20.45
N PRO A 82 -13.32 10.70 20.54
CA PRO A 82 -14.42 9.90 21.03
C PRO A 82 -14.45 8.61 20.21
N CYS A 83 -14.60 7.48 20.87
CA CYS A 83 -14.85 6.19 20.25
C CYS A 83 -16.12 6.29 19.40
N HIS A 84 -15.96 6.68 18.14
CA HIS A 84 -17.03 6.63 17.17
C HIS A 84 -17.07 5.19 16.65
N ALA A 85 -18.07 4.44 17.11
CA ALA A 85 -18.48 3.22 16.46
C ALA A 85 -18.55 3.48 14.95
N ARG A 86 -17.80 2.68 14.19
CA ARG A 86 -17.78 2.68 12.72
C ARG A 86 -19.22 2.80 12.22
N LYS A 87 -19.56 3.90 11.55
CA LYS A 87 -20.63 3.84 10.56
C LYS A 87 -20.14 2.84 9.53
N LYS A 88 -20.90 1.76 9.31
CA LYS A 88 -20.74 0.96 8.10
C LYS A 88 -21.01 1.92 6.94
N ASP A 89 -19.96 2.37 6.27
CA ASP A 89 -20.13 2.79 4.89
C ASP A 89 -20.66 1.53 4.17
N GLU A 90 -21.83 1.65 3.53
CA GLU A 90 -22.35 0.58 2.70
C GLU A 90 -21.26 0.25 1.67
N GLU A 91 -20.76 -0.98 1.71
CA GLU A 91 -19.91 -1.48 0.64
C GLU A 91 -20.67 -1.26 -0.68
N PRO A 92 -20.03 -0.71 -1.72
CA PRO A 92 -20.69 -0.52 -3.00
C PRO A 92 -21.17 -1.89 -3.50
N SER A 93 -22.47 -2.14 -3.37
CA SER A 93 -23.10 -3.39 -3.79
C SER A 93 -23.19 -3.44 -5.31
N ARG A 94 -22.93 -4.60 -5.90
CA ARG A 94 -23.09 -4.82 -7.34
C ARG A 94 -24.49 -4.38 -7.78
N PRO A 95 -24.62 -3.56 -8.84
CA PRO A 95 -25.93 -3.14 -9.33
C PRO A 95 -26.72 -4.36 -9.85
N GLN A 96 -28.01 -4.44 -9.52
CA GLN A 96 -28.89 -5.55 -9.90
C GLN A 96 -29.06 -5.70 -11.43
N GLN A 97 -28.78 -4.64 -12.19
CA GLN A 97 -28.77 -4.66 -13.66
C GLN A 97 -27.58 -3.85 -14.17
N LEU A 98 -26.83 -4.44 -15.10
CA LEU A 98 -25.72 -3.78 -15.76
C LEU A 98 -26.23 -2.91 -16.92
N ASN A 99 -25.67 -1.70 -17.03
CA ASN A 99 -25.85 -0.89 -18.23
C ASN A 99 -24.95 -1.43 -19.37
N VAL A 100 -25.08 -0.87 -20.58
CA VAL A 100 -24.28 -1.29 -21.75
C VAL A 100 -22.77 -1.24 -21.48
N HIS A 101 -22.31 -0.24 -20.72
CA HIS A 101 -20.90 -0.12 -20.32
C HIS A 101 -20.48 -1.21 -19.33
N GLY A 102 -21.37 -1.59 -18.41
CA GLY A 102 -21.15 -2.66 -17.44
C GLY A 102 -20.99 -4.02 -18.12
N ILE A 103 -21.78 -4.31 -19.16
CA ILE A 103 -21.65 -5.55 -19.95
C ILE A 103 -20.31 -5.58 -20.69
N ILE A 104 -19.90 -4.47 -21.31
CA ILE A 104 -18.60 -4.38 -22.00
C ILE A 104 -17.44 -4.53 -21.01
N LEU A 105 -17.55 -3.91 -19.84
CA LEU A 105 -16.56 -4.00 -18.78
C LEU A 105 -16.46 -5.42 -18.24
N GLU A 106 -17.58 -6.08 -17.98
CA GLU A 106 -17.66 -7.47 -17.50
C GLU A 106 -17.00 -8.43 -18.50
N ALA A 107 -17.32 -8.30 -19.79
CA ALA A 107 -16.69 -9.09 -20.85
C ALA A 107 -15.17 -8.84 -20.95
N GLY A 108 -14.74 -7.59 -20.75
CA GLY A 108 -13.32 -7.23 -20.74
C GLY A 108 -12.57 -7.82 -19.55
N ILE A 109 -13.18 -7.78 -18.36
CA ILE A 109 -12.62 -8.39 -17.14
C ILE A 109 -12.52 -9.91 -17.30
N GLU A 110 -13.57 -10.55 -17.82
CA GLU A 110 -13.58 -11.99 -18.07
C GLU A 110 -12.51 -12.40 -19.09
N ALA A 111 -12.38 -11.66 -20.20
CA ALA A 111 -11.35 -11.92 -21.20
C ALA A 111 -9.93 -11.77 -20.63
N ALA A 112 -9.70 -10.72 -19.82
CA ALA A 112 -8.40 -10.48 -19.19
C ALA A 112 -8.04 -11.57 -18.17
N ALA A 113 -8.99 -11.98 -17.33
CA ALA A 113 -8.80 -13.04 -16.34
C ALA A 113 -8.49 -14.39 -17.00
N ASN A 114 -9.23 -14.76 -18.06
CA ASN A 114 -8.97 -15.99 -18.81
C ASN A 114 -7.59 -15.95 -19.51
N ALA A 115 -7.21 -14.82 -20.11
CA ALA A 115 -5.88 -14.68 -20.71
C ALA A 115 -4.74 -14.86 -19.69
N ILE A 116 -4.91 -14.34 -18.47
CA ILE A 116 -3.94 -14.53 -17.37
C ILE A 116 -3.86 -15.99 -16.94
N ILE A 117 -5.00 -16.68 -16.86
CA ILE A 117 -5.07 -18.10 -16.51
C ILE A 117 -4.32 -18.95 -17.55
N ASP A 118 -4.54 -18.69 -18.83
CA ASP A 118 -3.88 -19.41 -19.93
C ASP A 118 -2.36 -19.14 -19.97
N LEU A 119 -1.94 -17.93 -19.59
CA LEU A 119 -0.53 -17.54 -19.57
C LEU A 119 0.23 -17.97 -18.32
N LYS A 120 -0.42 -18.59 -17.33
CA LYS A 120 0.17 -18.95 -16.04
C LYS A 120 1.55 -19.63 -16.16
N ASP A 121 1.64 -20.68 -16.98
CA ASP A 121 2.88 -21.47 -17.08
C ASP A 121 3.99 -20.69 -17.78
N SER A 122 3.65 -19.94 -18.83
CA SER A 122 4.58 -19.03 -19.52
C SER A 122 5.09 -17.92 -18.59
N LEU A 123 4.22 -17.37 -17.75
CA LEU A 123 4.59 -16.33 -16.78
C LEU A 123 5.54 -16.88 -15.70
N ASN A 124 5.29 -18.09 -15.19
CA ASN A 124 6.21 -18.76 -14.27
C ASN A 124 7.55 -19.09 -14.95
N GLU A 125 7.55 -19.50 -16.22
CA GLU A 125 8.79 -19.75 -16.97
C GLU A 125 9.62 -18.48 -17.14
N TRP A 126 8.98 -17.36 -17.49
CA TRP A 126 9.69 -16.08 -17.67
C TRP A 126 10.22 -15.54 -16.35
N ASP A 127 9.40 -15.60 -15.30
CA ASP A 127 9.79 -15.18 -13.96
C ASP A 127 10.91 -16.05 -13.40
N GLY A 128 10.87 -17.37 -13.62
CA GLY A 128 11.90 -18.31 -13.13
C GLY A 128 13.30 -18.11 -13.73
N LYS A 129 13.47 -17.32 -14.79
CA LYS A 129 14.80 -17.03 -15.36
C LYS A 129 15.63 -16.07 -14.50
N VAL A 130 14.98 -15.19 -13.75
CA VAL A 130 15.64 -14.14 -12.94
C VAL A 130 14.99 -13.89 -11.58
N GLY A 131 13.85 -14.52 -11.30
CA GLY A 131 13.04 -14.44 -10.09
C GLY A 131 12.82 -15.79 -9.42
N ASP A 132 11.75 -15.91 -8.63
CA ASP A 132 11.39 -17.12 -7.88
C ASP A 132 10.39 -18.03 -8.61
N GLY A 133 9.84 -17.58 -9.74
CA GLY A 133 9.03 -18.38 -10.65
C GLY A 133 7.59 -18.57 -10.19
N ASP A 134 7.09 -17.66 -9.33
CA ASP A 134 5.74 -17.74 -8.76
C ASP A 134 4.74 -16.74 -9.37
N CYS A 135 5.21 -15.79 -10.19
CA CYS A 135 4.41 -14.71 -10.74
C CYS A 135 3.12 -15.19 -11.43
N GLY A 136 3.22 -16.20 -12.29
CA GLY A 136 2.06 -16.78 -12.97
C GLY A 136 1.09 -17.45 -11.99
N SER A 137 1.61 -18.14 -10.96
CA SER A 137 0.80 -18.74 -9.91
C SER A 137 0.06 -17.71 -9.06
N THR A 138 0.72 -16.58 -8.76
CA THR A 138 0.12 -15.45 -8.03
C THR A 138 -0.99 -14.78 -8.85
N MET A 139 -0.72 -14.48 -10.12
CA MET A 139 -1.69 -13.87 -11.03
C MET A 139 -2.88 -14.80 -11.32
N PHE A 140 -2.65 -16.11 -11.43
CA PHE A 140 -3.71 -17.12 -11.56
C PHE A 140 -4.69 -17.09 -10.38
N ARG A 141 -4.20 -17.03 -9.14
CA ARG A 141 -5.07 -16.95 -7.95
C ARG A 141 -5.95 -15.70 -7.96
N GLY A 142 -5.39 -14.56 -8.37
CA GLY A 142 -6.14 -13.32 -8.52
C GLY A 142 -7.21 -13.41 -9.61
N ALA A 143 -6.87 -13.94 -10.79
CA ALA A 143 -7.80 -14.10 -11.91
C ALA A 143 -8.97 -15.04 -11.57
N VAL A 144 -8.70 -16.16 -10.88
CA VAL A 144 -9.76 -17.07 -10.42
C VAL A 144 -10.68 -16.39 -9.40
N ALA A 145 -10.12 -15.68 -8.42
CA ALA A 145 -10.90 -14.97 -7.42
C ALA A 145 -11.84 -13.93 -8.05
N ILE A 146 -11.37 -13.19 -9.07
CA ILE A 146 -12.20 -12.23 -9.81
C ILE A 146 -13.35 -12.93 -10.54
N LEU A 147 -13.08 -14.06 -11.21
CA LEU A 147 -14.12 -14.82 -11.91
C LEU A 147 -15.16 -15.45 -10.97
N GLU A 148 -14.76 -15.81 -9.74
CA GLU A 148 -15.67 -16.29 -8.70
C GLU A 148 -16.55 -15.15 -8.17
N ASP A 149 -15.96 -13.99 -7.89
CA ASP A 149 -16.69 -12.79 -7.43
C ASP A 149 -17.71 -12.31 -8.49
N MET A 150 -17.35 -12.38 -9.77
CA MET A 150 -18.27 -12.06 -10.88
C MET A 150 -19.47 -13.01 -10.99
N LYS A 151 -19.44 -14.20 -10.36
CA LYS A 151 -20.59 -15.12 -10.30
C LYS A 151 -21.43 -14.96 -9.05
N SER A 152 -20.93 -14.22 -8.05
CA SER A 152 -21.62 -13.92 -6.79
C SER A 152 -22.50 -12.67 -6.89
#